data_AF-A0A7S2GX49-F1
#
_entry.id   AF-A0A7S2GX49-F1
#
_cell.length_a   1.000
_cell.length_b   1.000
_cell.length_c   1.000
_cell.angle_alpha   90.00
_cell.angle_beta   90.00
_cell.angle_gamma   90.00
#
_symmetry.space_group_name_H-M   'P 1'
#
loop_
_entity.id
_entity.type
_entity.pdbx_description
1 polymer ?
#
loop_
_entity_poly.entity_id
_entity_poly.type
_entity_poly.pdbx_seq_one_letter_code
_entity_poly.pdbx_strand_id
1 'polypeptide(L)'
;RRARRHTRNTGTMKRWSALFLPCTCTAAFFSHARLSPARISMLLPIDVAEALPSAVRDLDSTEENWKALRECYPSEEAALEAVRKNIAVVVPYGYEGYRTDGAENIRGSFRVLQDLLDDEAEVLQIITKNPGVLGCKPAELAKSNAVDVRRAASVVSTAEFLLSPTRRFLQSLPGWDEGTTDFLTVAQQKADLEMERADNEILLEQLELDGEPFLYDPSGEYMGVEHLLLRDDGTPVGTWDPVKEEMTECDFTGCFDDNEE
;
A
#
# COMPACT_ATOMS: atom_id res chain seq x y z
N ARG A 1 50.06 30.60 0.00
CA ARG A 1 49.77 29.77 -1.20
C ARG A 1 48.71 30.49 -2.02
N ARG A 2 48.98 30.72 -3.31
CA ARG A 2 48.25 31.63 -4.21
C ARG A 2 46.87 31.08 -4.60
N ALA A 3 45.87 31.95 -4.57
CA ALA A 3 44.56 31.76 -5.19
C ALA A 3 44.65 31.89 -6.72
N ARG A 4 43.88 31.06 -7.46
CA ARG A 4 43.51 31.31 -8.86
C ARG A 4 42.06 30.88 -9.11
N ARG A 5 41.26 31.85 -9.53
CA ARG A 5 39.87 31.71 -10.02
C ARG A 5 39.86 31.42 -11.52
N HIS A 6 38.80 30.70 -11.89
CA HIS A 6 38.01 30.71 -13.12
C HIS A 6 38.67 30.68 -14.50
N THR A 7 38.28 29.66 -15.26
CA THR A 7 38.16 29.69 -16.71
C THR A 7 36.74 29.26 -17.09
N ARG A 8 35.99 30.18 -17.73
CA ARG A 8 34.74 29.94 -18.47
C ARG A 8 35.10 29.89 -19.95
N ASN A 9 34.68 28.84 -20.64
CA ASN A 9 34.77 28.60 -22.09
C ASN A 9 33.63 27.61 -22.35
N THR A 10 32.82 27.56 -23.40
CA THR A 10 32.72 28.09 -24.78
C THR A 10 31.22 27.94 -25.13
N GLY A 11 30.54 28.72 -25.97
CA GLY A 11 30.80 28.91 -27.39
C GLY A 11 29.50 29.35 -28.07
N THR A 12 29.65 30.10 -29.16
CA THR A 12 28.62 30.73 -29.99
C THR A 12 28.45 30.00 -31.32
N MET A 13 27.37 30.35 -32.03
CA MET A 13 26.93 30.00 -33.42
C MET A 13 25.78 28.98 -33.48
N LYS A 14 24.76 29.09 -34.34
CA LYS A 14 24.51 29.99 -35.49
C LYS A 14 22.99 29.98 -35.79
N ARG A 15 22.46 31.15 -36.13
CA ARG A 15 21.15 31.33 -36.80
C ARG A 15 21.13 30.62 -38.15
N TRP A 16 20.02 29.96 -38.46
CA TRP A 16 19.52 29.80 -39.83
C TRP A 16 18.09 30.33 -39.87
N SER A 17 17.86 31.31 -40.73
CA SER A 17 16.54 31.84 -41.08
C SER A 17 16.49 31.94 -42.60
N ALA A 18 15.54 31.24 -43.21
CA ALA A 18 14.93 31.52 -44.51
C ALA A 18 13.58 30.80 -44.46
N LEU A 19 12.43 31.45 -44.20
CA LEU A 19 11.63 32.30 -45.09
C LEU A 19 11.35 31.66 -46.47
N PHE A 20 10.09 31.25 -46.69
CA PHE A 20 9.13 31.69 -47.72
C PHE A 20 7.96 30.66 -47.75
N LEU A 21 6.79 30.97 -47.18
CA LEU A 21 5.58 31.61 -47.77
C LEU A 21 4.64 30.61 -48.50
N PRO A 22 3.34 30.93 -48.66
CA PRO A 22 2.23 30.13 -48.12
C PRO A 22 1.44 29.41 -49.22
N CYS A 23 0.72 28.34 -48.85
CA CYS A 23 -0.28 27.74 -49.73
C CYS A 23 -1.62 27.69 -49.01
N THR A 24 -2.50 28.63 -49.38
CA THR A 24 -3.92 28.61 -49.06
C THR A 24 -4.61 27.60 -49.98
N CYS A 25 -5.01 26.46 -49.43
CA CYS A 25 -6.03 25.60 -50.04
C CYS A 25 -7.14 25.35 -49.03
N THR A 26 -8.18 26.18 -49.16
CA THR A 26 -9.51 25.95 -48.62
C THR A 26 -10.09 24.71 -49.30
N ALA A 27 -10.21 23.60 -48.58
CA ALA A 27 -11.00 22.45 -49.01
C ALA A 27 -11.66 21.81 -47.79
N ALA A 28 -12.97 22.04 -47.70
CA ALA A 28 -14.00 21.24 -47.06
C ALA A 28 -13.62 20.50 -45.76
N PHE A 29 -14.08 21.07 -44.65
CA PHE A 29 -14.52 20.33 -43.47
C PHE A 29 -15.54 19.26 -43.88
N PHE A 30 -15.09 18.08 -44.25
CA PHE A 30 -15.85 16.87 -43.98
C PHE A 30 -15.44 16.42 -42.59
N SER A 31 -16.21 16.87 -41.58
CA SER A 31 -16.35 16.14 -40.33
C SER A 31 -16.79 14.73 -40.68
N HIS A 32 -15.82 13.86 -40.95
CA HIS A 32 -15.98 12.46 -40.60
C HIS A 32 -16.07 12.51 -39.08
N ALA A 33 -17.30 12.59 -38.58
CA ALA A 33 -17.62 12.03 -37.28
C ALA A 33 -17.16 10.57 -37.38
N ARG A 34 -15.89 10.33 -37.02
CA ARG A 34 -15.49 9.03 -36.52
C ARG A 34 -16.44 8.86 -35.35
N LEU A 35 -17.48 8.07 -35.56
CA LEU A 35 -18.18 7.46 -34.46
C LEU A 35 -17.08 6.80 -33.66
N SER A 36 -16.69 7.43 -32.56
CA SER A 36 -15.89 6.77 -31.54
C SER A 36 -16.63 5.46 -31.32
N PRO A 37 -15.95 4.29 -31.44
CA PRO A 37 -16.60 3.04 -31.10
C PRO A 37 -17.24 3.26 -29.74
N ALA A 38 -18.54 3.02 -29.65
CA ALA A 38 -19.26 3.10 -28.39
C ALA A 38 -18.40 2.34 -27.39
N ARG A 39 -17.72 3.07 -26.49
CA ARG A 39 -16.95 2.43 -25.44
C ARG A 39 -18.01 1.67 -24.68
N ILE A 40 -17.97 0.35 -24.76
CA ILE A 40 -18.55 -0.48 -23.74
C ILE A 40 -17.67 -0.14 -22.53
N SER A 41 -18.02 0.94 -21.81
CA SER A 41 -17.46 1.21 -20.49
C SER A 41 -17.78 -0.04 -19.72
N MET A 42 -16.75 -0.79 -19.34
CA MET A 42 -16.96 -1.87 -18.40
C MET A 42 -17.32 -1.16 -17.11
N LEU A 43 -18.62 -1.01 -16.87
CA LEU A 43 -19.13 -0.56 -15.59
C LEU A 43 -18.40 -1.36 -14.52
N LEU A 44 -17.88 -0.66 -13.52
CA LEU A 44 -17.33 -1.29 -12.33
C LEU A 44 -18.32 -2.35 -11.85
N PRO A 45 -17.85 -3.53 -11.40
CA PRO A 45 -18.73 -4.52 -10.80
C PRO A 45 -19.58 -3.85 -9.73
N ILE A 46 -20.84 -4.26 -9.60
CA ILE A 46 -21.82 -3.61 -8.72
C ILE A 46 -21.25 -3.43 -7.31
N ASP A 47 -20.62 -4.47 -6.77
CA ASP A 47 -20.00 -4.46 -5.45
C ASP A 47 -18.86 -3.42 -5.31
N VAL A 48 -18.06 -3.21 -6.37
CA VAL A 48 -17.00 -2.19 -6.40
C VAL A 48 -17.62 -0.81 -6.50
N ALA A 49 -18.64 -0.66 -7.36
CA ALA A 49 -19.36 0.59 -7.54
C ALA A 49 -20.06 1.03 -6.25
N GLU A 50 -20.71 0.11 -5.53
CA GLU A 50 -21.38 0.36 -4.26
C GLU A 50 -20.42 0.80 -3.16
N ALA A 51 -19.21 0.25 -3.13
CA ALA A 51 -18.18 0.69 -2.19
C ALA A 51 -17.71 2.13 -2.47
N LEU A 52 -17.77 2.58 -3.73
CA LEU A 52 -17.23 3.86 -4.16
C LEU A 52 -18.24 5.02 -4.04
N PRO A 53 -17.76 6.21 -3.63
CA PRO A 53 -18.54 7.44 -3.69
C PRO A 53 -18.93 7.78 -5.13
N SER A 54 -20.14 8.28 -5.32
CA SER A 54 -20.67 8.68 -6.63
C SER A 54 -19.75 9.65 -7.39
N ALA A 55 -19.08 10.56 -6.68
CA ALA A 55 -18.16 11.55 -7.25
C ALA A 55 -16.95 10.94 -8.00
N VAL A 56 -16.55 9.71 -7.65
CA VAL A 56 -15.40 9.03 -8.27
C VAL A 56 -15.78 7.75 -9.00
N ARG A 57 -16.99 7.22 -8.75
CA ARG A 57 -17.49 5.96 -9.29
C ARG A 57 -17.49 5.92 -10.82
N ASP A 58 -17.94 7.00 -11.46
CA ASP A 58 -18.18 7.04 -12.91
C ASP A 58 -17.00 7.62 -13.70
N LEU A 59 -15.82 7.75 -13.08
CA LEU A 59 -14.63 8.29 -13.74
C LEU A 59 -13.90 7.18 -14.53
N ASP A 60 -13.53 7.48 -15.78
CA ASP A 60 -12.70 6.60 -16.63
C ASP A 60 -11.44 6.11 -15.89
N SER A 61 -10.81 6.98 -15.10
CA SER A 61 -9.61 6.65 -14.33
C SER A 61 -9.86 5.64 -13.21
N THR A 62 -11.05 5.64 -12.62
CA THR A 62 -11.45 4.64 -11.61
C THR A 62 -11.62 3.27 -12.25
N GLU A 63 -12.25 3.23 -13.43
CA GLU A 63 -12.36 1.99 -14.23
C GLU A 63 -10.98 1.47 -14.65
N GLU A 64 -10.06 2.36 -15.08
CA GLU A 64 -8.69 2.00 -15.43
C GLU A 64 -7.90 1.46 -14.23
N ASN A 65 -8.05 2.06 -13.05
CA ASN A 65 -7.43 1.58 -11.82
C ASN A 65 -7.98 0.21 -11.40
N TRP A 66 -9.30 0.01 -11.48
CA TRP A 66 -9.93 -1.28 -11.19
C TRP A 66 -9.40 -2.38 -12.12
N LYS A 67 -9.32 -2.12 -13.42
CA LYS A 67 -8.76 -3.09 -14.39
C LYS A 67 -7.31 -3.44 -14.05
N ALA A 68 -6.50 -2.44 -13.72
CA ALA A 68 -5.12 -2.66 -13.32
C ALA A 68 -5.02 -3.48 -12.03
N LEU A 69 -5.87 -3.19 -11.04
CA LEU A 69 -5.90 -3.95 -9.79
C LEU A 69 -6.29 -5.41 -10.04
N ARG A 70 -7.34 -5.65 -10.84
CA ARG A 70 -7.81 -7.00 -11.15
C ARG A 70 -6.75 -7.86 -11.85
N GLU A 71 -5.85 -7.25 -12.61
CA GLU A 71 -4.70 -7.94 -13.23
C GLU A 71 -3.66 -8.44 -12.20
N CYS A 72 -3.64 -7.88 -10.98
CA CYS A 72 -2.69 -8.26 -9.91
C CYS A 72 -3.17 -9.43 -9.04
N TYR A 73 -4.45 -9.81 -9.12
CA TYR A 73 -5.03 -10.86 -8.28
C TYR A 73 -5.50 -12.06 -9.12
N PRO A 74 -5.51 -13.28 -8.53
CA PRO A 74 -5.88 -14.50 -9.26
C PRO A 74 -7.37 -14.57 -9.65
N SER A 75 -8.24 -13.84 -8.94
CA SER A 75 -9.67 -13.77 -9.23
C SER A 75 -10.24 -12.38 -9.00
N GLU A 76 -11.42 -12.13 -9.55
CA GLU A 76 -12.13 -10.85 -9.37
C GLU A 76 -12.57 -10.65 -7.91
N GLU A 77 -12.97 -11.74 -7.24
CA GLU A 77 -13.35 -11.74 -5.83
C GLU A 77 -12.18 -11.35 -4.93
N ALA A 78 -10.97 -11.86 -5.22
CA ALA A 78 -9.77 -11.47 -4.47
C ALA A 78 -9.43 -9.97 -4.65
N ALA A 79 -9.56 -9.45 -5.86
CA ALA A 79 -9.39 -8.02 -6.13
C ALA A 79 -10.47 -7.18 -5.44
N LEU A 80 -11.71 -7.66 -5.38
CA LEU A 80 -12.81 -7.01 -4.68
C LEU A 80 -12.55 -6.93 -3.16
N GLU A 81 -12.07 -8.01 -2.56
CA GLU A 81 -11.65 -8.01 -1.15
C GLU A 81 -10.52 -7.01 -0.88
N ALA A 82 -9.57 -6.88 -1.81
CA ALA A 82 -8.53 -5.85 -1.72
C ALA A 82 -9.11 -4.42 -1.75
N VAL A 83 -10.11 -4.15 -2.60
CA VAL A 83 -10.82 -2.86 -2.61
C VAL A 83 -11.57 -2.62 -1.30
N ARG A 84 -12.25 -3.64 -0.76
CA ARG A 84 -12.94 -3.54 0.53
C ARG A 84 -11.99 -3.20 1.68
N LYS A 85 -10.77 -3.76 1.66
CA LYS A 85 -9.72 -3.44 2.63
C LYS A 85 -9.16 -2.02 2.44
N ASN A 86 -8.94 -1.60 1.20
CA ASN A 86 -8.39 -0.27 0.91
C ASN A 86 -8.93 0.32 -0.39
N ILE A 87 -10.04 1.04 -0.29
CA ILE A 87 -10.71 1.63 -1.45
C ILE A 87 -9.86 2.70 -2.15
N ALA A 88 -8.89 3.31 -1.47
CA ALA A 88 -7.98 4.27 -2.10
C ALA A 88 -7.26 3.70 -3.32
N VAL A 89 -7.00 2.40 -3.36
CA VAL A 89 -6.21 1.80 -4.44
C VAL A 89 -6.87 1.98 -5.80
N VAL A 90 -8.21 2.03 -5.85
CA VAL A 90 -8.97 2.25 -7.09
C VAL A 90 -9.39 3.70 -7.30
N VAL A 91 -9.33 4.54 -6.26
CA VAL A 91 -9.69 5.95 -6.36
C VAL A 91 -8.61 6.73 -7.11
N PRO A 92 -8.97 7.50 -8.16
CA PRO A 92 -8.02 8.33 -8.86
C PRO A 92 -7.50 9.45 -7.95
N TYR A 93 -6.19 9.44 -7.72
CA TYR A 93 -5.52 10.48 -6.96
C TYR A 93 -5.26 11.71 -7.84
N GLY A 94 -5.68 12.87 -7.38
CA GLY A 94 -5.37 14.12 -8.06
C GLY A 94 -6.25 15.26 -7.61
N TYR A 95 -5.63 16.31 -7.08
CA TYR A 95 -6.24 17.63 -7.11
C TYR A 95 -6.37 18.06 -8.57
N GLU A 96 -7.45 18.77 -8.89
CA GLU A 96 -7.73 19.38 -10.19
C GLU A 96 -6.43 19.90 -10.86
N GLY A 97 -5.99 19.24 -11.94
CA GLY A 97 -4.78 19.60 -12.69
C GLY A 97 -3.56 18.68 -12.54
N TYR A 98 -3.53 17.78 -11.55
CA TYR A 98 -2.52 16.71 -11.44
C TYR A 98 -3.17 15.36 -11.68
N ARG A 99 -3.17 14.91 -12.93
CA ARG A 99 -3.55 13.53 -13.27
C ARG A 99 -2.42 12.63 -12.76
N THR A 100 -2.66 11.84 -11.72
CA THR A 100 -1.76 10.72 -11.44
C THR A 100 -2.24 9.52 -12.23
N ASP A 101 -1.31 8.84 -12.90
CA ASP A 101 -1.61 7.63 -13.67
C ASP A 101 -1.73 6.45 -12.69
N GLY A 102 -2.82 6.40 -11.93
CA GLY A 102 -3.05 5.39 -10.89
C GLY A 102 -2.91 3.96 -11.39
N ALA A 103 -3.44 3.67 -12.58
CA ALA A 103 -3.33 2.38 -13.23
C ALA A 103 -1.87 2.02 -13.62
N GLU A 104 -1.02 3.03 -13.90
CA GLU A 104 0.41 2.81 -14.12
C GLU A 104 1.15 2.58 -12.81
N ASN A 105 0.77 3.29 -11.74
CA ASN A 105 1.30 3.05 -10.40
C ASN A 105 1.00 1.62 -9.93
N ILE A 106 -0.24 1.15 -10.06
CA ILE A 106 -0.65 -0.21 -9.68
C ILE A 106 0.20 -1.26 -10.40
N ARG A 107 0.26 -1.20 -11.74
CA ARG A 107 1.03 -2.17 -12.53
C ARG A 107 2.53 -2.07 -12.26
N GLY A 108 3.05 -0.86 -12.14
CA GLY A 108 4.47 -0.63 -11.91
C GLY A 108 4.90 -1.09 -10.52
N SER A 109 4.10 -0.81 -9.49
CA SER A 109 4.39 -1.23 -8.12
C SER A 109 4.28 -2.74 -7.97
N PHE A 110 3.30 -3.38 -8.63
CA PHE A 110 3.23 -4.84 -8.68
C PHE A 110 4.49 -5.47 -9.28
N ARG A 111 4.97 -4.95 -10.42
CA ARG A 111 6.23 -5.41 -11.03
C ARG A 111 7.44 -5.21 -10.12
N VAL A 112 7.53 -4.06 -9.46
CA VAL A 112 8.61 -3.78 -8.49
C VAL A 112 8.59 -4.79 -7.34
N LEU A 113 7.41 -5.17 -6.85
CA LEU A 113 7.30 -6.20 -5.80
C LEU A 113 7.76 -7.57 -6.30
N GLN A 114 7.39 -7.95 -7.53
CA GLN A 114 7.87 -9.18 -8.16
C GLN A 114 9.40 -9.18 -8.29
N ASP A 115 10.00 -8.06 -8.68
CA ASP A 115 11.46 -7.92 -8.80
C ASP A 115 12.19 -7.90 -7.44
N LEU A 116 11.51 -7.53 -6.34
CA LEU A 116 12.11 -7.38 -5.00
C LEU A 116 12.04 -8.65 -4.15
N LEU A 117 11.01 -9.48 -4.33
CA LEU A 117 10.69 -10.60 -3.43
C LEU A 117 11.02 -11.96 -4.04
N ASP A 118 11.26 -12.04 -5.35
CA ASP A 118 11.61 -13.25 -6.10
C ASP A 118 10.61 -14.43 -5.98
N ASP A 119 9.51 -14.27 -5.25
CA ASP A 119 8.43 -15.25 -5.05
C ASP A 119 7.05 -14.61 -5.31
N GLU A 120 6.32 -15.14 -6.29
CA GLU A 120 4.97 -14.69 -6.65
C GLU A 120 3.94 -14.92 -5.54
N ALA A 121 4.10 -16.00 -4.75
CA ALA A 121 3.21 -16.30 -3.64
C ALA A 121 3.39 -15.27 -2.51
N GLU A 122 4.63 -14.93 -2.17
CA GLU A 122 4.94 -13.86 -1.22
C GLU A 122 4.41 -12.50 -1.69
N VAL A 123 4.58 -12.14 -2.97
CA VAL A 123 4.01 -10.90 -3.54
C VAL A 123 2.50 -10.87 -3.34
N LEU A 124 1.81 -11.97 -3.67
CA LEU A 124 0.36 -12.08 -3.52
C LEU A 124 -0.05 -11.93 -2.04
N GLN A 125 0.70 -12.55 -1.13
CA GLN A 125 0.47 -12.43 0.31
C GLN A 125 0.58 -10.96 0.76
N ILE A 126 1.59 -10.23 0.30
CA ILE A 126 1.82 -8.83 0.65
C ILE A 126 0.69 -7.94 0.13
N ILE A 127 0.33 -8.03 -1.16
CA ILE A 127 -0.74 -7.18 -1.71
C ILE A 127 -2.13 -7.58 -1.17
N THR A 128 -2.30 -8.82 -0.70
CA THR A 128 -3.54 -9.26 -0.06
C THR A 128 -3.65 -8.72 1.37
N LYS A 129 -2.54 -8.63 2.10
CA LYS A 129 -2.47 -8.03 3.43
C LYS A 129 -2.60 -6.51 3.36
N ASN A 130 -1.82 -5.87 2.49
CA ASN A 130 -1.79 -4.42 2.31
C ASN A 130 -1.91 -4.04 0.82
N PRO A 131 -3.14 -3.93 0.28
CA PRO A 131 -3.35 -3.49 -1.10
C PRO A 131 -2.92 -2.04 -1.37
N GLY A 132 -2.70 -1.23 -0.33
CA GLY A 132 -2.25 0.16 -0.45
C GLY A 132 -0.87 0.30 -1.11
N VAL A 133 -0.01 -0.72 -0.99
CA VAL A 133 1.33 -0.75 -1.61
C VAL A 133 1.27 -0.60 -3.14
N LEU A 134 0.17 -1.04 -3.76
CA LEU A 134 -0.03 -0.91 -5.21
C LEU A 134 -0.31 0.54 -5.62
N GLY A 135 -0.80 1.38 -4.70
CA GLY A 135 -0.99 2.81 -4.94
C GLY A 135 0.31 3.63 -4.90
N CYS A 136 1.44 3.03 -4.49
CA CYS A 136 2.73 3.71 -4.42
C CYS A 136 3.26 4.11 -5.80
N LYS A 137 4.18 5.09 -5.82
CA LYS A 137 4.96 5.39 -7.03
C LYS A 137 6.01 4.29 -7.22
N PRO A 138 6.06 3.61 -8.38
CA PRO A 138 6.99 2.49 -8.60
C PRO A 138 8.45 2.89 -8.36
N ALA A 139 8.84 4.08 -8.80
CA ALA A 139 10.20 4.61 -8.62
C ALA A 139 10.58 4.88 -7.16
N GLU A 140 9.60 5.13 -6.28
CA GLU A 140 9.85 5.29 -4.84
C GLU A 140 9.84 3.92 -4.14
N LEU A 141 8.90 3.04 -4.49
CA LEU A 141 8.83 1.68 -3.97
C LEU A 141 10.11 0.88 -4.28
N ALA A 142 10.69 1.07 -5.47
CA ALA A 142 11.93 0.42 -5.89
C ALA A 142 13.17 0.83 -5.06
N LYS A 143 13.07 1.85 -4.21
CA LYS A 143 14.13 2.24 -3.27
C LYS A 143 14.05 1.48 -1.94
N SER A 144 12.93 0.81 -1.67
CA SER A 144 12.74 -0.05 -0.50
C SER A 144 13.46 -1.37 -0.66
N ASN A 145 13.69 -2.07 0.44
CA ASN A 145 14.17 -3.45 0.44
C ASN A 145 13.04 -4.42 0.85
N ALA A 146 13.24 -5.72 0.62
CA ALA A 146 12.27 -6.76 0.93
C ALA A 146 11.82 -6.77 2.41
N VAL A 147 12.74 -6.49 3.35
CA VAL A 147 12.41 -6.46 4.79
C VAL A 147 11.44 -5.32 5.11
N ASP A 148 11.66 -4.14 4.56
CA ASP A 148 10.78 -2.98 4.77
C ASP A 148 9.39 -3.21 4.14
N VAL A 149 9.34 -3.83 2.96
CA VAL A 149 8.09 -4.17 2.28
C VAL A 149 7.29 -5.20 3.10
N ARG A 150 7.93 -6.25 3.61
CA ARG A 150 7.31 -7.23 4.51
C ARG A 150 6.78 -6.57 5.78
N ARG A 151 7.57 -5.70 6.39
CA ARG A 151 7.17 -4.96 7.59
C ARG A 151 5.96 -4.07 7.32
N ALA A 152 5.94 -3.35 6.20
CA ALA A 152 4.79 -2.55 5.78
C ALA A 152 3.55 -3.41 5.46
N ALA A 153 3.72 -4.64 5.01
CA ALA A 153 2.62 -5.59 4.82
C ALA A 153 2.05 -6.09 6.17
N SER A 154 2.89 -6.21 7.19
CA SER A 154 2.49 -6.63 8.54
C SER A 154 1.89 -5.51 9.40
N VAL A 155 2.25 -4.26 9.14
CA VAL A 155 1.91 -3.10 10.00
C VAL A 155 0.63 -2.36 9.54
N VAL A 156 0.13 -2.58 8.32
CA VAL A 156 -0.96 -1.76 7.78
C VAL A 156 -2.33 -2.41 7.95
N SER A 157 -2.96 -1.97 9.04
CA SER A 157 -4.40 -1.94 9.26
C SER A 157 -5.08 -0.87 8.38
N THR A 158 -6.41 -0.94 8.31
CA THR A 158 -7.32 0.06 7.72
C THR A 158 -7.02 1.53 8.13
N ALA A 159 -6.18 1.76 9.14
CA ALA A 159 -5.74 3.04 9.68
C ALA A 159 -4.99 3.94 8.68
N GLU A 160 -4.13 3.40 7.82
CA GLU A 160 -3.35 4.26 6.90
C GLU A 160 -4.22 4.93 5.84
N PHE A 161 -5.23 4.23 5.32
CA PHE A 161 -6.23 4.82 4.43
C PHE A 161 -7.00 5.95 5.14
N LEU A 162 -7.38 5.72 6.39
CA LEU A 162 -8.18 6.63 7.21
C LEU A 162 -7.41 7.85 7.72
N LEU A 163 -6.08 7.81 7.79
CA LEU A 163 -5.24 8.93 8.22
C LEU A 163 -4.55 9.64 7.04
N SER A 164 -4.63 9.10 5.83
CA SER A 164 -3.97 9.63 4.64
C SER A 164 -4.58 10.95 4.11
N PRO A 165 -3.81 11.73 3.32
CA PRO A 165 -4.33 12.81 2.48
C PRO A 165 -5.50 12.39 1.58
N THR A 166 -5.63 11.10 1.27
CA THR A 166 -6.71 10.52 0.49
C THR A 166 -8.04 10.71 1.17
N ARG A 167 -8.16 10.42 2.48
CA ARG A 167 -9.41 10.69 3.21
C ARG A 167 -9.79 12.16 3.16
N ARG A 168 -8.81 13.08 3.31
CA ARG A 168 -9.08 14.52 3.25
C ARG A 168 -9.55 14.97 1.87
N PHE A 169 -8.92 14.46 0.82
CA PHE A 169 -9.35 14.71 -0.56
C PHE A 169 -10.76 14.18 -0.79
N LEU A 170 -10.99 12.94 -0.37
CA LEU A 170 -12.26 12.24 -0.53
C LEU A 170 -13.41 12.92 0.22
N GLN A 171 -13.20 13.28 1.49
CA GLN A 171 -14.13 14.08 2.29
C GLN A 171 -14.39 15.48 1.70
N SER A 172 -13.50 16.00 0.85
CA SER A 172 -13.69 17.29 0.19
C SER A 172 -14.56 17.22 -1.07
N LEU A 173 -14.91 16.02 -1.55
CA LEU A 173 -15.73 15.84 -2.75
C LEU A 173 -17.23 16.06 -2.45
N PRO A 174 -17.94 16.87 -3.25
CA PRO A 174 -19.40 17.00 -3.15
C PRO A 174 -20.08 15.65 -3.43
N GLY A 175 -20.88 15.15 -2.48
CA GLY A 175 -21.59 13.85 -2.61
C GLY A 175 -21.02 12.71 -1.77
N TRP A 176 -20.03 12.99 -0.92
CA TRP A 176 -19.59 12.09 0.16
C TRP A 176 -20.67 12.05 1.28
N ASP A 177 -21.75 11.29 1.09
CA ASP A 177 -22.89 11.29 2.02
C ASP A 177 -22.71 10.38 3.26
N GLU A 178 -23.61 10.59 4.23
CA GLU A 178 -23.68 10.00 5.58
C GLU A 178 -23.44 8.48 5.64
N GLY A 179 -23.84 7.70 4.62
CA GLY A 179 -23.69 6.24 4.62
C GLY A 179 -22.24 5.76 4.46
N THR A 180 -21.41 6.54 3.75
CA THR A 180 -19.98 6.26 3.59
C THR A 180 -19.19 6.59 4.87
N THR A 181 -19.67 7.58 5.62
CA THR A 181 -19.13 7.93 6.94
C THR A 181 -19.33 6.82 7.96
N ASP A 182 -20.44 6.09 7.93
CA ASP A 182 -20.66 4.95 8.86
C ASP A 182 -19.66 3.82 8.61
N PHE A 183 -19.42 3.42 7.35
CA PHE A 183 -18.39 2.43 7.01
C PHE A 183 -16.99 2.87 7.47
N LEU A 184 -16.64 4.13 7.22
CA LEU A 184 -15.35 4.69 7.65
C LEU A 184 -15.26 4.85 9.17
N THR A 185 -16.36 5.10 9.87
CA THR A 185 -16.38 5.25 11.33
C THR A 185 -16.22 3.90 12.00
N VAL A 186 -16.84 2.84 11.46
CA VAL A 186 -16.62 1.46 11.91
C VAL A 186 -15.18 1.02 11.61
N ALA A 187 -14.67 1.32 10.41
CA ALA A 187 -13.28 1.06 10.05
C ALA A 187 -12.29 1.86 10.92
N GLN A 188 -12.63 3.10 11.29
CA GLN A 188 -11.87 3.96 12.20
C GLN A 188 -11.88 3.42 13.61
N GLN A 189 -13.02 3.01 14.15
CA GLN A 189 -13.09 2.41 15.47
C GLN A 189 -12.25 1.12 15.51
N LYS A 190 -12.30 0.32 14.45
CA LYS A 190 -11.47 -0.88 14.33
C LYS A 190 -9.98 -0.55 14.22
N ALA A 191 -9.62 0.46 13.43
CA ALA A 191 -8.26 0.97 13.31
C ALA A 191 -7.74 1.56 14.61
N ASP A 192 -8.55 2.32 15.36
CA ASP A 192 -8.20 2.91 16.66
C ASP A 192 -7.99 1.81 17.70
N LEU A 193 -8.83 0.76 17.70
CA LEU A 193 -8.65 -0.46 18.51
C LEU A 193 -7.38 -1.24 18.14
N GLU A 194 -7.05 -1.33 16.84
CA GLU A 194 -5.84 -2.01 16.35
C GLU A 194 -4.57 -1.18 16.60
N MET A 195 -4.66 0.15 16.54
CA MET A 195 -3.55 1.07 16.82
C MET A 195 -3.29 1.18 18.33
N GLU A 196 -4.33 1.17 19.17
CA GLU A 196 -4.18 0.95 20.62
C GLU A 196 -3.52 -0.39 20.93
N ARG A 197 -3.67 -1.42 20.07
CA ARG A 197 -2.96 -2.70 20.21
C ARG A 197 -1.52 -2.67 19.69
N ALA A 198 -1.24 -1.92 18.62
CA ALA A 198 0.07 -1.89 17.97
C ALA A 198 1.09 -0.96 18.65
N ASP A 199 0.63 0.08 19.35
CA ASP A 199 1.48 1.00 20.13
C ASP A 199 1.64 0.59 21.61
N ASN A 200 1.05 -0.53 22.04
CA ASN A 200 1.33 -1.08 23.35
C ASN A 200 2.69 -1.79 23.30
N GLU A 201 3.73 -1.05 23.66
CA GLU A 201 4.99 -1.60 24.14
C GLU A 201 4.64 -2.60 25.26
N ILE A 202 4.68 -3.90 24.96
CA ILE A 202 4.33 -4.95 25.92
C ILE A 202 5.40 -4.92 27.01
N LEU A 203 5.06 -4.33 28.15
CA LEU A 203 5.93 -4.29 29.33
C LEU A 203 5.90 -5.65 30.01
N LEU A 204 6.88 -6.48 29.67
CA LEU A 204 7.09 -7.78 30.29
C LEU A 204 7.82 -7.64 31.63
N GLU A 205 7.47 -8.49 32.59
CA GLU A 205 8.15 -8.54 33.88
C GLU A 205 9.54 -9.16 33.72
N GLN A 206 10.54 -8.70 34.48
CA GLN A 206 11.87 -9.32 34.46
C GLN A 206 11.96 -10.38 35.56
N LEU A 207 12.30 -11.61 35.19
CA LEU A 207 12.50 -12.75 36.10
C LEU A 207 13.97 -13.18 36.07
N GLU A 208 14.58 -13.33 37.25
CA GLU A 208 15.98 -13.80 37.35
C GLU A 208 15.98 -15.28 37.70
N LEU A 209 16.48 -16.13 36.79
CA LEU A 209 16.61 -17.58 36.97
C LEU A 209 18.09 -17.95 36.87
N ASP A 210 18.61 -18.63 37.89
CA ASP A 210 20.02 -19.05 37.98
C ASP A 210 21.04 -17.91 37.75
N GLY A 211 20.66 -16.66 38.07
CA GLY A 211 21.49 -15.47 37.88
C GLY A 211 21.43 -14.88 36.47
N GLU A 212 20.57 -15.39 35.59
CA GLU A 212 20.32 -14.85 34.26
C GLU A 212 18.94 -14.15 34.20
N PRO A 213 18.84 -12.95 33.59
CA PRO A 213 17.58 -12.24 33.45
C PRO A 213 16.79 -12.73 32.24
N PHE A 214 15.49 -12.93 32.45
CA PHE A 214 14.51 -13.27 31.42
C PHE A 214 13.37 -12.25 31.45
N LEU A 215 12.74 -12.04 30.29
CA LEU A 215 11.44 -11.39 30.19
C LEU A 215 10.36 -12.46 30.37
N TYR A 216 9.35 -12.15 31.19
CA TYR A 216 8.30 -13.08 31.58
C TYR A 216 6.94 -12.53 31.18
N ASP A 217 6.21 -13.35 30.42
CA ASP A 217 4.87 -13.08 29.92
C ASP A 217 3.88 -14.05 30.60
N PRO A 218 3.24 -13.66 31.72
CA PRO A 218 2.31 -14.53 32.43
C PRO A 218 1.00 -14.76 31.65
N SER A 219 0.59 -13.81 30.79
CA SER A 219 -0.72 -13.81 30.13
C SER A 219 -0.69 -14.32 28.69
N GLY A 220 0.48 -14.50 28.10
CA GLY A 220 0.64 -14.92 26.71
C GLY A 220 0.35 -13.79 25.72
N GLU A 221 0.61 -12.54 26.09
CA GLU A 221 0.41 -11.38 25.21
C GLU A 221 1.39 -11.34 24.03
N TYR A 222 2.59 -11.92 24.15
CA TYR A 222 3.63 -11.88 23.12
C TYR A 222 3.38 -12.90 21.98
N MET A 223 3.06 -14.15 22.33
CA MET A 223 2.88 -15.26 21.37
C MET A 223 1.66 -16.14 21.63
N GLY A 224 0.75 -15.74 22.51
CA GLY A 224 -0.41 -16.57 22.90
C GLY A 224 -0.04 -17.76 23.79
N VAL A 225 1.20 -17.80 24.30
CA VAL A 225 1.70 -18.87 25.18
C VAL A 225 1.74 -18.33 26.60
N GLU A 226 0.88 -18.84 27.47
CA GLU A 226 0.87 -18.46 28.89
C GLU A 226 2.19 -18.83 29.57
N HIS A 227 2.64 -17.98 30.48
CA HIS A 227 3.87 -18.13 31.24
C HIS A 227 5.14 -18.28 30.38
N LEU A 228 5.21 -17.57 29.25
CA LEU A 228 6.35 -17.60 28.35
C LEU A 228 7.55 -16.86 28.94
N LEU A 229 8.74 -17.46 28.79
CA LEU A 229 10.02 -16.83 29.08
C LEU A 229 10.73 -16.47 27.79
N LEU A 230 11.29 -15.27 27.76
CA LEU A 230 12.09 -14.75 26.67
C LEU A 230 13.42 -14.22 27.17
N ARG A 231 14.43 -14.23 26.29
CA ARG A 231 15.69 -13.53 26.53
C ARG A 231 15.53 -12.01 26.37
N ASP A 232 16.56 -11.28 26.73
CA ASP A 232 16.63 -9.82 26.57
C ASP A 232 16.50 -9.36 25.10
N ASP A 233 16.89 -10.20 24.15
CA ASP A 233 16.71 -10.00 22.72
C ASP A 233 15.29 -10.35 22.20
N GLY A 234 14.40 -10.82 23.08
CA GLY A 234 13.04 -11.25 22.75
C GLY A 234 12.93 -12.68 22.24
N THR A 235 14.00 -13.48 22.26
CA THR A 235 13.95 -14.88 21.83
C THR A 235 13.21 -15.75 22.86
N PRO A 236 12.15 -16.49 22.47
CA PRO A 236 11.45 -17.38 23.40
C PRO A 236 12.33 -18.59 23.74
N VAL A 237 12.41 -18.92 25.03
CA VAL A 237 13.28 -20.00 25.56
C VAL A 237 12.51 -21.14 26.22
N GLY A 238 11.32 -20.86 26.76
CA GLY A 238 10.50 -21.89 27.38
C GLY A 238 9.30 -21.31 28.10
N THR A 239 8.66 -22.14 28.91
CA THR A 239 7.60 -21.71 29.83
C THR A 239 8.04 -21.86 31.28
N TRP A 240 7.54 -20.98 32.15
CA TRP A 240 7.78 -20.99 33.58
C TRP A 240 6.57 -21.52 34.32
N ASP A 241 6.72 -22.52 35.20
CA ASP A 241 5.66 -22.94 36.11
C ASP A 241 5.83 -22.18 37.44
N PRO A 242 5.00 -21.14 37.74
CA PRO A 242 5.15 -20.36 38.97
C PRO A 242 4.76 -21.14 40.24
N VAL A 243 4.10 -22.29 40.10
CA VAL A 243 3.72 -23.15 41.25
C VAL A 243 4.86 -24.10 41.61
N LYS A 244 5.55 -24.64 40.59
CA LYS A 244 6.70 -25.54 40.78
C LYS A 244 8.03 -24.82 40.87
N GLU A 245 8.08 -23.56 40.44
CA GLU A 245 9.32 -22.79 40.24
C GLU A 245 10.29 -23.53 39.29
N GLU A 246 9.74 -24.10 38.22
CA GLU A 246 10.49 -24.88 37.24
C GLU A 246 10.31 -24.30 35.83
N MET A 247 11.42 -24.19 35.09
CA MET A 247 11.41 -23.84 33.67
C MET A 247 11.32 -25.10 32.82
N THR A 248 10.44 -25.09 31.81
CA THR A 248 10.39 -26.10 30.75
C THR A 248 10.89 -25.48 29.45
N GLU A 249 12.07 -25.88 29.00
CA GLU A 249 12.55 -25.51 27.67
C GLU A 249 11.59 -26.05 26.61
N CYS A 250 11.16 -25.17 25.72
CA CYS A 250 10.29 -25.50 24.62
C CYS A 250 11.02 -25.19 23.32
N ASP A 251 10.97 -26.13 22.39
CA ASP A 251 11.54 -25.92 21.07
C ASP A 251 10.54 -25.13 20.22
N PHE A 252 10.76 -23.82 20.11
CA PHE A 252 9.95 -22.94 19.28
C PHE A 252 10.40 -22.92 17.81
N THR A 253 11.39 -23.75 17.42
CA THR A 253 11.91 -23.77 16.04
C THR A 253 10.88 -24.23 14.99
N GLY A 254 9.71 -24.73 15.40
CA GLY A 254 8.59 -25.05 14.49
C GLY A 254 7.37 -24.13 14.61
N CYS A 255 7.31 -23.18 15.54
CA CYS A 255 6.16 -22.27 15.67
C CYS A 255 6.25 -21.05 14.74
N PHE A 256 7.40 -20.87 14.08
CA PHE A 256 7.61 -19.86 13.04
C PHE A 256 7.55 -20.44 11.63
N ASP A 257 7.40 -21.77 11.50
CA ASP A 257 7.21 -22.49 10.25
C ASP A 257 5.76 -22.98 10.14
N ASP A 258 4.86 -22.06 9.79
CA ASP A 258 3.55 -22.38 9.19
C ASP A 258 3.16 -21.24 8.23
N ASN A 259 3.75 -21.29 7.04
CA ASN A 259 3.00 -21.29 5.79
C ASN A 259 3.86 -22.03 4.72
N GLU A 260 4.15 -23.31 4.97
CA GLU A 260 4.33 -24.29 3.89
C GLU A 260 3.00 -25.03 3.71
N GLU A 261 2.11 -24.50 2.86
CA GLU A 261 1.30 -25.23 1.87
C GLU A 261 0.60 -24.27 0.90
#